data_AF-A0A562D1R8-F1
#
_entry.id   AF-A0A562D1R8-F1
#
_cell.length_a   1.000
_cell.length_b   1.000
_cell.length_c   1.000
_cell.angle_alpha   90.00
_cell.angle_beta   90.00
_cell.angle_gamma   90.00
#
_symmetry.space_group_name_H-M   'P 1'
#
loop_
_entity.id
_entity.type
_entity.pdbx_description
1 polymer ?
#
loop_
_entity_poly.entity_id
_entity_poly.type
_entity_poly.pdbx_seq_one_letter_code
_entity_poly.pdbx_strand_id
1 'polypeptide(L)'
;YPKEAAEAGIAGEVSLLLDLAADGSVAAVEVERAAPAGVFEAAAVEAARQWKFRPDADDGVARVRRVRVPISFAPDKRATDQGGQE
;
A
#
# COMPACT_ATOMS: atom_id res chain seq x y z
N TYR A 1 3.54 8.27 -6.38
CA TYR A 1 4.78 8.54 -5.64
C TYR A 1 4.89 10.04 -5.46
N PRO A 2 5.03 10.57 -4.23
CA PRO A 2 5.10 12.02 -3.99
C PRO A 2 6.33 12.64 -4.65
N LYS A 3 6.16 13.79 -5.31
CA LYS A 3 7.19 14.41 -6.16
C LYS A 3 8.47 14.73 -5.37
N GLU A 4 8.36 15.25 -4.15
CA GLU A 4 9.51 15.54 -3.29
C GLU A 4 10.34 14.30 -2.93
N ALA A 5 9.69 13.17 -2.62
CA ALA A 5 10.43 11.95 -2.31
C ALA A 5 11.08 11.34 -3.56
N ALA A 6 10.43 11.50 -4.73
CA ALA A 6 10.99 11.02 -5.99
C ALA A 6 12.25 11.81 -6.35
N GLU A 7 12.19 13.14 -6.22
CA GLU A 7 13.32 14.05 -6.47
C GLU A 7 14.46 13.82 -5.45
N ALA A 8 14.12 13.52 -4.20
CA ALA A 8 15.08 13.26 -3.13
C ALA A 8 15.59 11.81 -3.07
N GLY A 9 15.07 10.90 -3.90
CA GLY A 9 15.43 9.47 -3.88
C GLY A 9 15.16 8.80 -2.52
N ILE A 10 14.14 9.25 -1.80
CA ILE A 10 13.83 8.77 -0.45
C ILE A 10 13.01 7.50 -0.55
N ALA A 11 13.53 6.38 -0.07
CA ALA A 11 12.73 5.18 0.11
C ALA A 11 11.87 5.27 1.37
N GLY A 12 10.71 4.61 1.35
CA GLY A 12 9.81 4.56 2.49
C GLY A 12 8.93 3.33 2.48
N GLU A 13 8.33 3.04 3.62
CA GLU A 13 7.34 1.97 3.76
C GLU A 13 6.12 2.50 4.51
N VAL A 14 4.94 2.15 4.02
CA VAL A 14 3.66 2.47 4.65
C VAL A 14 2.84 1.20 4.78
N SER A 15 2.54 0.81 6.01
CA SER A 15 1.59 -0.27 6.32
C SER A 15 0.22 0.34 6.53
N LEU A 16 -0.71 0.02 5.63
CA LEU A 16 -2.11 0.39 5.75
C LEU A 16 -2.90 -0.78 6.32
N LEU A 17 -3.84 -0.47 7.20
CA LEU A 17 -4.81 -1.38 7.74
C LEU A 17 -6.18 -1.00 7.17
N LEU A 18 -6.70 -1.87 6.30
CA LEU A 18 -8.01 -1.70 5.69
C LEU A 18 -9.00 -2.58 6.42
N ASP A 19 -10.11 -1.99 6.82
CA ASP A 19 -11.22 -2.68 7.46
C ASP A 19 -12.25 -2.99 6.36
N LEU A 20 -12.37 -4.26 5.97
CA LEU A 20 -13.36 -4.68 4.97
C LEU A 20 -14.66 -5.06 5.67
N ALA A 21 -15.77 -4.49 5.19
CA ALA A 21 -17.10 -4.87 5.62
C ALA A 21 -17.48 -6.28 5.16
N ALA A 22 -18.54 -6.82 5.74
CA ALA A 22 -19.18 -8.08 5.37
C ALA A 22 -19.54 -8.17 3.87
N ASP A 23 -19.75 -7.03 3.21
CA ASP A 23 -20.07 -6.90 1.78
C ASP A 23 -18.81 -6.84 0.87
N GLY A 24 -17.61 -6.81 1.44
CA GLY A 24 -16.35 -6.63 0.72
C GLY A 24 -15.99 -5.17 0.41
N SER A 25 -16.86 -4.24 0.78
CA SER A 25 -16.59 -2.79 0.72
C SER A 25 -15.58 -2.36 1.80
N VAL A 26 -14.70 -1.41 1.47
CA VAL A 26 -13.75 -0.82 2.45
C VAL A 26 -14.54 0.06 3.43
N ALA A 27 -14.65 -0.36 4.68
CA ALA A 27 -15.33 0.35 5.76
C ALA A 27 -14.44 1.45 6.38
N ALA A 28 -13.17 1.14 6.60
CA ALA A 28 -12.20 2.09 7.15
C ALA A 28 -10.79 1.86 6.59
N VAL A 29 -9.98 2.92 6.61
CA VAL A 29 -8.57 2.89 6.25
C VAL A 29 -7.79 3.57 7.36
N GLU A 30 -6.88 2.85 7.99
CA GLU A 30 -5.99 3.33 9.03
C GLU A 30 -4.53 3.14 8.61
N VAL A 31 -3.64 4.03 9.02
CA VAL A 31 -2.21 3.87 8.81
C VAL A 31 -1.63 3.17 10.05
N GLU A 32 -1.23 1.90 9.91
CA GLU A 32 -0.59 1.15 10.99
C GLU A 32 0.84 1.67 11.21
N ARG A 33 1.57 1.91 10.12
CA ARG A 33 2.90 2.53 10.15
C ARG A 33 3.18 3.31 8.88
N ALA A 34 3.93 4.39 9.00
CA ALA A 34 4.51 5.08 7.88
C ALA A 34 5.90 5.62 8.22
N ALA A 35 6.84 5.40 7.32
CA ALA A 35 8.19 5.90 7.45
C ALA A 35 8.73 6.31 6.06
N PRO A 36 9.18 7.57 5.89
CA PRO A 36 8.98 8.73 6.77
C PRO A 36 7.51 9.16 6.89
N ALA A 37 7.12 9.56 8.10
CA ALA A 37 5.80 10.12 8.37
C ALA A 37 5.61 11.48 7.68
N GLY A 38 4.40 11.77 7.21
CA GLY A 38 4.01 12.98 6.48
C GLY A 38 4.34 12.98 5.00
N VAL A 39 5.17 12.04 4.51
CA VAL A 39 5.64 12.02 3.11
C VAL A 39 4.80 11.07 2.26
N PHE A 40 4.65 9.82 2.70
CA PHE A 40 4.00 8.77 1.93
C PHE A 40 2.58 8.44 2.41
N GLU A 41 2.19 8.89 3.60
CA GLU A 41 0.88 8.60 4.20
C GLU A 41 -0.28 9.08 3.33
N ALA A 42 -0.25 10.35 2.93
CA ALA A 42 -1.31 10.93 2.11
C ALA A 42 -1.45 10.16 0.77
N ALA A 43 -0.32 9.90 0.09
CA ALA A 43 -0.31 9.15 -1.16
C ALA A 43 -0.80 7.70 -0.99
N ALA A 44 -0.41 7.05 0.11
CA ALA A 44 -0.84 5.69 0.44
C ALA A 44 -2.34 5.63 0.73
N VAL A 45 -2.86 6.56 1.53
CA VAL A 45 -4.30 6.67 1.84
C VAL A 45 -5.11 6.98 0.59
N GLU A 46 -4.67 7.91 -0.27
CA GLU A 46 -5.34 8.21 -1.54
C GLU A 46 -5.34 7.01 -2.51
N ALA A 47 -4.25 6.24 -2.56
CA ALA A 47 -4.19 5.02 -3.36
C ALA A 47 -5.14 3.96 -2.81
N ALA A 48 -5.13 3.74 -1.50
CA ALA A 48 -6.00 2.76 -0.83
C ALA A 48 -7.48 3.11 -0.95
N ARG A 49 -7.84 4.41 -0.94
CA ARG A 49 -9.21 4.87 -1.19
C ARG A 49 -9.71 4.55 -2.60
N GLN A 50 -8.81 4.45 -3.57
CA GLN A 50 -9.15 4.10 -4.95
C GLN A 50 -9.13 2.58 -5.19
N TRP A 51 -8.64 1.79 -4.24
CA TRP A 51 -8.67 0.34 -4.35
C TRP A 51 -10.08 -0.19 -4.18
N LYS A 52 -10.56 -0.88 -5.21
CA LYS A 52 -11.74 -1.73 -5.12
C LYS A 52 -11.29 -3.16 -4.87
N PHE A 53 -11.40 -3.60 -3.64
CA PHE A 53 -11.31 -5.03 -3.34
C PHE A 53 -12.54 -5.71 -3.93
N ARG A 54 -12.32 -6.69 -4.81
CA ARG A 54 -13.38 -7.64 -5.12
C ARG A 54 -13.36 -8.68 -3.99
N PRO A 55 -14.42 -8.81 -3.19
CA PRO A 55 -14.52 -9.97 -2.32
C PRO A 55 -14.55 -11.19 -3.23
N ASP A 56 -13.47 -11.96 -3.23
CA ASP A 56 -13.56 -13.33 -3.70
C ASP A 56 -14.40 -14.03 -2.64
N ALA A 57 -15.63 -14.39 -3.02
CA ALA A 57 -16.59 -15.05 -2.15
C ALA A 57 -16.14 -16.50 -1.92
N ASP A 58 -14.93 -16.71 -1.41
CA ASP A 58 -14.33 -18.03 -1.24
C ASP A 58 -14.71 -18.67 0.12
N ASP A 59 -15.07 -17.86 1.11
CA ASP A 59 -15.43 -18.35 2.44
C ASP A 59 -16.64 -17.56 2.94
N GLY A 60 -17.84 -18.14 2.84
CA GLY A 60 -19.17 -17.53 3.07
C GLY A 60 -19.44 -16.99 4.48
N VAL A 61 -18.42 -16.54 5.21
CA VAL A 61 -18.49 -15.85 6.49
C VAL A 61 -18.21 -14.38 6.27
N ALA A 62 -19.28 -13.63 6.05
CA ALA A 62 -19.29 -12.18 5.98
C ALA A 62 -18.92 -11.59 7.36
N ARG A 63 -17.61 -11.51 7.64
CA ARG A 63 -17.07 -10.87 8.85
C ARG A 63 -16.21 -9.69 8.47
N VAL A 64 -16.23 -8.69 9.35
CA VAL A 64 -15.29 -7.58 9.28
C VAL A 64 -13.88 -8.13 9.28
N ARG A 65 -13.14 -7.90 8.19
CA ARG A 65 -11.79 -8.44 8.02
C ARG A 65 -10.81 -7.30 7.89
N ARG A 66 -9.87 -7.22 8.84
CA ARG A 66 -8.73 -6.32 8.76
C ARG A 66 -7.66 -6.90 7.85
N VAL A 67 -7.36 -6.18 6.79
CA VAL A 67 -6.32 -6.53 5.83
C VAL A 67 -5.18 -5.53 5.98
N ARG A 68 -4.01 -6.05 6.33
CA ARG A 68 -2.80 -5.24 6.35
C ARG A 68 -2.12 -5.27 4.98
N VAL A 69 -1.95 -4.11 4.38
CA VAL A 69 -1.27 -3.95 3.09
C VAL A 69 -0.02 -3.11 3.28
N PRO A 70 1.18 -3.72 3.26
CA PRO A 70 2.44 -2.99 3.22
C PRO A 70 2.69 -2.43 1.81
N ILE A 71 2.96 -1.14 1.73
CA ILE A 71 3.32 -0.41 0.51
C ILE A 71 4.76 0.04 0.65
N SER A 72 5.66 -0.56 -0.12
CA SER A 72 7.06 -0.16 -0.21
C SER A 72 7.27 0.83 -1.35
N PHE A 73 7.75 2.02 -1.01
CA PHE A 73 8.15 3.06 -1.93
C PHE A 73 9.66 2.98 -2.12
N ALA A 74 10.10 2.33 -3.19
CA ALA A 74 11.50 2.36 -3.61
C ALA A 74 11.66 3.38 -4.75
N PRO A 75 12.64 4.30 -4.70
CA PRO A 75 13.10 4.96 -5.92
C PRO A 75 13.64 3.87 -6.85
N ASP A 76 13.31 3.95 -8.13
CA ASP A 76 13.78 2.96 -9.11
C ASP A 76 15.32 2.90 -9.09
N LYS A 77 15.84 1.82 -8.51
CA LYS A 77 17.22 1.35 -8.73
C LYS A 77 17.15 0.05 -9.52
N ARG A 78 16.39 0.04 -10.62
CA ARG A 78 16.44 -1.05 -11.61
C ARG A 78 16.94 -0.55 -12.96
N ALA A 79 18.09 0.12 -12.91
CA ALA A 79 19.00 0.23 -14.04
C ALA A 79 20.44 -0.09 -13.62
N THR A 80 20.68 -1.24 -12.96
CA THR A 80 21.97 -1.94 -12.85
C THR A 80 21.81 -3.08 -11.85
N ASP A 81 21.29 -4.20 -12.32
CA ASP A 81 21.73 -5.55 -11.94
C ASP A 81 21.07 -6.54 -12.89
N GLN A 82 21.50 -6.51 -14.15
CA GLN A 82 21.55 -7.71 -14.97
C GLN A 82 22.97 -7.80 -15.49
N GLY A 83 23.90 -8.21 -14.61
CA GLY A 83 25.05 -8.99 -15.05
C GLY A 83 24.49 -10.14 -15.90
N GLY A 84 24.99 -10.33 -17.11
CA GLY A 84 26.25 -11.04 -17.23
C GLY A 84 26.01 -12.48 -16.77
N GLN A 85 25.24 -13.23 -17.56
CA GLN A 85 25.36 -14.68 -17.54
C GLN A 85 26.04 -15.00 -18.88
N GLU A 86 27.32 -15.33 -18.75
CA GLU A 86 28.24 -15.74 -19.81
C GLU A 86 27.76 -16.97 -20.58
#